data_AF-K9W8T9-F1
#
_entry.id   AF-K9W8T9-F1
#
_cell.length_a   1.000
_cell.length_b   1.000
_cell.length_c   1.000
_cell.angle_alpha   90.00
_cell.angle_beta   90.00
_cell.angle_gamma   90.00
#
_symmetry.space_group_name_H-M   'P 1'
#
loop_
_entity.id
_entity.type
_entity.pdbx_description
1 polymer ?
#
loop_
_entity_poly.entity_id
_entity_poly.type
_entity_poly.pdbx_seq_one_letter_code
_entity_poly.pdbx_strand_id
1 'polypeptide(L)'
;MAVTLKELTIDSGERETLIERLRLERKAVLIQIKEKGFKFGQKSAHNLSYQDFQRLEQRKDITASLDAADFENMWEFLNAHKPQAEMGLDEEGLCGLLVISEHNKSAFVKGWIEGVLSVWNDIKNQVNTTDL
;
A
#
# COMPACT_ATOMS: atom_id res chain seq x y z
N MET A 1 -21.11 22.69 -49.58
CA MET A 1 -19.94 22.59 -48.68
C MET A 1 -20.08 21.30 -47.90
N ALA A 2 -19.26 20.30 -48.19
CA ALA A 2 -19.27 19.03 -47.46
C ALA A 2 -18.15 19.07 -46.42
N VAL A 3 -18.51 19.12 -45.14
CA VAL A 3 -17.55 18.98 -44.03
C VAL A 3 -17.32 17.49 -43.84
N THR A 4 -16.19 16.99 -44.30
CA THR A 4 -15.75 15.63 -44.01
C THR A 4 -15.27 15.56 -42.57
N LEU A 5 -16.06 14.91 -41.71
CA LEU A 5 -15.62 14.48 -40.38
C LEU A 5 -14.49 13.46 -40.57
N LYS A 6 -13.23 13.91 -40.43
CA LYS A 6 -12.11 13.00 -40.26
C LYS A 6 -12.25 12.35 -38.88
N GLU A 7 -12.67 11.09 -38.86
CA GLU A 7 -12.45 10.24 -37.70
C GLU A 7 -10.95 10.24 -37.40
N LEU A 8 -10.57 10.74 -36.22
CA LEU A 8 -9.22 10.64 -35.70
C LEU A 8 -8.97 9.17 -35.37
N THR A 9 -8.55 8.38 -36.35
CA THR A 9 -7.93 7.08 -36.10
C THR A 9 -6.58 7.34 -35.45
N ILE A 10 -6.55 7.31 -34.11
CA ILE A 10 -5.30 7.25 -33.34
C ILE A 10 -4.52 6.05 -33.86
N ASP A 11 -3.33 6.31 -34.40
CA ASP A 11 -2.49 5.29 -35.01
C ASP A 11 -2.14 4.20 -33.98
N SER A 12 -2.13 2.94 -34.38
CA SER A 12 -1.98 1.82 -33.44
C SER A 12 -0.67 1.87 -32.65
N GLY A 13 0.38 2.47 -33.23
CA GLY A 13 1.67 2.69 -32.55
C GLY A 13 1.62 3.79 -31.48
N GLU A 14 0.86 4.87 -31.72
CA GLU A 14 0.65 5.93 -30.71
C GLU A 14 -0.22 5.43 -29.55
N ARG A 15 -1.18 4.54 -29.84
CA ARG A 15 -1.97 3.86 -28.80
C ARG A 15 -1.10 2.96 -27.91
N GLU A 16 -0.23 2.14 -28.48
CA GLU A 16 0.61 1.22 -27.69
C GLU A 16 1.62 1.97 -26.82
N THR A 17 2.23 3.03 -27.35
CA THR A 17 3.16 3.89 -26.58
C THR A 17 2.47 4.61 -25.42
N LEU A 18 1.23 5.07 -25.61
CA LEU A 18 0.42 5.63 -24.53
C LEU A 18 0.09 4.57 -23.48
N ILE A 19 -0.28 3.35 -23.88
CA ILE A 19 -0.56 2.24 -22.95
C ILE A 19 0.68 1.92 -22.12
N GLU A 20 1.85 1.79 -22.74
CA GLU A 20 3.11 1.51 -22.03
C GLU A 20 3.47 2.61 -21.04
N ARG A 21 3.32 3.88 -21.43
CA ARG A 21 3.52 5.01 -20.51
C ARG A 21 2.57 4.95 -19.32
N LEU A 22 1.28 4.71 -19.56
CA LEU A 22 0.28 4.60 -18.49
C LEU A 22 0.56 3.39 -17.57
N ARG A 23 1.06 2.27 -18.11
CA ARG A 23 1.49 1.11 -17.31
C ARG A 23 2.66 1.47 -16.40
N LEU A 24 3.66 2.19 -16.91
CA LEU A 24 4.80 2.65 -16.13
C LEU A 24 4.39 3.64 -15.03
N GLU A 25 3.56 4.63 -15.36
CA GLU A 25 3.03 5.59 -14.40
C GLU A 25 2.22 4.89 -13.30
N ARG A 26 1.35 3.93 -13.66
CA ARG A 26 0.61 3.12 -12.69
C ARG A 26 1.53 2.33 -11.76
N LYS A 27 2.59 1.71 -12.30
CA LYS A 27 3.57 0.96 -11.50
C LYS A 27 4.31 1.88 -10.52
N ALA A 28 4.71 3.07 -10.97
CA ALA A 28 5.36 4.06 -10.12
C ALA A 28 4.45 4.51 -8.96
N VAL A 29 3.17 4.76 -9.24
CA VAL A 29 2.17 5.09 -8.21
C VAL A 29 2.02 3.97 -7.18
N LEU A 30 1.92 2.71 -7.63
CA LEU A 30 1.83 1.56 -6.71
C LEU A 30 3.04 1.43 -5.79
N ILE A 31 4.25 1.68 -6.32
CA ILE A 31 5.49 1.68 -5.52
C ILE A 31 5.43 2.77 -4.45
N GLN A 32 5.05 3.99 -4.82
CA GLN A 32 4.93 5.09 -3.86
C GLN A 32 3.89 4.81 -2.78
N ILE A 33 2.75 4.23 -3.15
CA ILE A 33 1.69 3.86 -2.20
C ILE A 33 2.20 2.78 -1.23
N LYS A 34 2.91 1.78 -1.74
CA LYS A 34 3.55 0.75 -0.90
C LYS A 34 4.56 1.36 0.06
N GLU A 35 5.42 2.26 -0.41
CA GLU A 35 6.42 2.93 0.45
C GLU A 35 5.76 3.80 1.54
N LYS A 36 4.67 4.50 1.20
CA LYS A 36 3.86 5.22 2.20
C LYS A 36 3.29 4.28 3.24
N GLY A 37 2.73 3.14 2.81
CA GLY A 37 2.26 2.07 3.70
C GLY A 37 3.38 1.61 4.63
N PHE A 38 4.57 1.34 4.10
CA PHE A 38 5.73 0.90 4.87
C PHE A 38 6.13 1.89 5.97
N LYS A 39 6.28 3.17 5.62
CA LYS A 39 6.59 4.21 6.61
C LYS A 39 5.49 4.33 7.66
N PHE A 40 4.23 4.22 7.26
CA PHE A 40 3.11 4.21 8.20
C PHE A 40 3.20 2.99 9.13
N GLY A 41 3.55 1.81 8.61
CA GLY A 41 3.73 0.57 9.37
C GLY A 41 4.77 0.67 10.46
N GLN A 42 5.96 1.16 10.10
CA GLN A 42 7.02 1.42 11.07
C GLN A 42 6.57 2.36 12.18
N LYS A 43 5.87 3.44 11.80
CA LYS A 43 5.35 4.37 12.80
C LYS A 43 4.26 3.71 13.64
N SER A 44 3.26 3.03 13.10
CA SER A 44 2.21 2.42 13.92
C SER A 44 2.68 1.28 14.82
N ALA A 45 3.86 0.71 14.57
CA ALA A 45 4.38 -0.43 15.33
C ALA A 45 4.45 -0.20 16.85
N HIS A 46 4.67 1.05 17.31
CA HIS A 46 4.68 1.36 18.75
C HIS A 46 3.31 1.22 19.43
N ASN A 47 2.22 1.25 18.67
CA ASN A 47 0.86 1.07 19.19
C ASN A 47 0.39 -0.39 19.16
N LEU A 48 1.21 -1.31 18.63
CA LEU A 48 0.84 -2.72 18.49
C LEU A 48 1.29 -3.51 19.70
N SER A 49 0.43 -4.42 20.15
CA SER A 49 0.78 -5.38 21.18
C SER A 49 1.63 -6.52 20.61
N TYR A 50 2.31 -7.26 21.48
CA TYR A 50 3.03 -8.48 21.10
C TYR A 50 2.14 -9.50 20.36
N GLN A 51 0.87 -9.63 20.75
CA GLN A 51 -0.08 -10.52 20.08
C GLN A 51 -0.38 -10.06 18.65
N ASP A 52 -0.42 -8.75 18.41
CA ASP A 52 -0.64 -8.20 17.07
C ASP A 52 0.57 -8.47 16.16
N PHE A 53 1.79 -8.33 16.69
CA PHE A 53 3.00 -8.72 15.96
C PHE A 53 2.99 -10.21 15.57
N GLN A 54 2.63 -11.10 16.50
CA GLN A 54 2.53 -12.54 16.20
C GLN A 54 1.48 -12.84 15.12
N ARG A 55 0.31 -12.19 15.18
CA ARG A 55 -0.76 -12.35 14.18
C ARG A 55 -0.30 -11.90 12.80
N LEU A 56 0.42 -10.78 12.72
CA LEU A 56 0.94 -10.26 11.46
C LEU A 56 2.07 -11.13 10.90
N GLU A 57 2.93 -11.68 11.77
CA GLU A 57 4.00 -12.58 11.37
C GLU A 57 3.46 -13.89 10.78
N GLN A 58 2.42 -14.46 11.38
CA GLN A 58 1.74 -15.66 10.85
C GLN A 58 1.02 -15.40 9.52
N ARG A 59 0.60 -14.15 9.26
CA ARG A 59 -0.07 -13.74 8.02
C ARG A 59 0.89 -13.19 6.97
N LYS A 60 2.19 -13.15 7.22
CA LYS A 60 3.21 -12.59 6.32
C LYS A 60 3.14 -13.21 4.92
N ASP A 61 2.91 -14.51 4.82
CA ASP A 61 2.84 -15.24 3.55
C ASP A 61 1.51 -15.01 2.79
N ILE A 62 0.45 -14.63 3.51
CA ILE A 62 -0.88 -14.35 2.93
C ILE A 62 -0.90 -12.97 2.26
N THR A 63 0.05 -12.09 2.59
CA THR A 63 0.14 -10.75 1.97
C THR A 63 0.38 -10.79 0.45
N ALA A 64 0.80 -11.92 -0.12
CA ALA A 64 0.85 -12.12 -1.57
C ALA A 64 -0.56 -12.05 -2.20
N SER A 65 -1.58 -12.52 -1.49
CA SER A 65 -2.97 -12.70 -1.93
C SER A 65 -3.94 -12.21 -0.85
N LEU A 66 -3.90 -10.91 -0.52
CA LEU A 66 -4.96 -10.30 0.28
C LEU A 66 -6.24 -10.32 -0.55
N ASP A 67 -7.23 -11.11 -0.13
CA ASP A 67 -8.58 -10.99 -0.65
C ASP A 67 -9.26 -9.73 -0.08
N ALA A 68 -10.43 -9.38 -0.63
CA ALA A 68 -11.14 -8.17 -0.23
C ALA A 68 -11.63 -8.21 1.23
N ALA A 69 -11.90 -9.39 1.79
CA ALA A 69 -12.40 -9.54 3.16
C ALA A 69 -11.26 -9.42 4.18
N ASP A 70 -10.11 -10.04 3.90
CA ASP A 70 -8.87 -9.87 4.66
C ASP A 70 -8.40 -8.41 4.61
N PHE A 71 -8.58 -7.74 3.47
CA PHE A 71 -8.27 -6.32 3.35
C PHE A 71 -9.13 -5.46 4.27
N GLU A 72 -10.46 -5.62 4.27
CA GLU A 72 -11.35 -4.81 5.13
C GLU A 72 -11.06 -5.03 6.62
N ASN A 73 -10.87 -6.29 7.05
CA ASN A 73 -10.49 -6.59 8.44
C ASN A 73 -9.17 -5.91 8.82
N MET A 74 -8.19 -5.91 7.91
CA MET A 74 -6.91 -5.24 8.11
C MET A 74 -7.01 -3.72 8.10
N TRP A 75 -7.89 -3.17 7.27
CA TRP A 75 -8.14 -1.75 7.19
C TRP A 75 -8.84 -1.23 8.45
N GLU A 76 -9.79 -1.98 9.00
CA GLU A 76 -10.40 -1.70 10.30
C GLU A 76 -9.37 -1.76 11.43
N PHE A 77 -8.53 -2.81 11.45
CA PHE A 77 -7.44 -2.94 12.40
C PHE A 77 -6.48 -1.73 12.34
N LEU A 78 -6.12 -1.32 11.13
CA LEU A 78 -5.32 -0.13 10.85
C LEU A 78 -5.97 1.15 11.38
N ASN A 79 -7.27 1.33 11.14
CA ASN A 79 -8.02 2.48 11.61
C ASN A 79 -8.07 2.56 13.13
N ALA A 80 -8.15 1.42 13.82
CA ALA A 80 -8.14 1.35 15.28
C ALA A 80 -6.77 1.70 15.90
N HIS A 81 -5.66 1.46 15.18
CA HIS A 81 -4.30 1.66 15.67
C HIS A 81 -3.59 2.88 15.06
N LYS A 82 -4.36 3.84 14.51
CA LYS A 82 -3.81 5.09 13.96
C LYS A 82 -3.06 5.88 15.04
N PRO A 83 -1.85 6.40 14.74
CA PRO A 83 -1.18 7.35 15.63
C PRO A 83 -2.05 8.59 15.83
N GLN A 84 -2.30 8.97 17.09
CA GLN A 84 -3.35 9.92 17.49
C GLN A 84 -3.21 11.39 17.03
N ALA A 85 -2.19 11.81 16.27
CA ALA A 85 -2.03 13.26 16.01
C ALA A 85 -1.40 13.71 14.68
N GLU A 86 -0.57 12.92 13.98
CA GLU A 86 0.24 13.48 12.86
C GLU A 86 0.18 12.71 11.55
N MET A 87 -0.53 11.58 11.53
CA MET A 87 -0.80 10.82 10.31
C MET A 87 -2.25 10.37 10.30
N GLY A 88 -3.16 11.33 10.47
CA GLY A 88 -4.40 11.23 9.74
C GLY A 88 -4.06 10.81 8.32
N LEU A 89 -4.76 9.82 7.78
CA LEU A 89 -4.84 9.66 6.34
C LEU A 89 -5.59 10.91 5.83
N ASP A 90 -5.04 12.12 6.06
CA ASP A 90 -5.66 13.41 5.77
C ASP A 90 -5.62 13.57 4.26
N GLU A 91 -6.66 12.96 3.71
CA GLU A 91 -7.65 13.47 2.78
C GLU A 91 -7.19 14.01 1.43
N GLU A 92 -6.06 14.73 1.31
CA GLU A 92 -5.68 15.29 0.01
C GLU A 92 -4.78 14.38 -0.83
N GLY A 93 -3.92 13.57 -0.21
CA GLY A 93 -2.91 12.80 -0.94
C GLY A 93 -3.14 11.29 -1.02
N LEU A 94 -3.65 10.67 0.05
CA LEU A 94 -3.81 9.21 0.15
C LEU A 94 -5.27 8.78 -0.03
N CYS A 95 -6.25 9.54 0.49
CA CYS A 95 -7.67 9.23 0.27
C CYS A 95 -8.02 9.24 -1.21
N GLY A 96 -7.60 10.27 -1.97
CA GLY A 96 -7.79 10.29 -3.41
C GLY A 96 -7.23 9.04 -4.10
N LEU A 97 -5.99 8.63 -3.80
CA LEU A 97 -5.35 7.49 -4.47
C LEU A 97 -5.86 6.11 -4.00
N LEU A 98 -6.26 5.97 -2.74
CA LEU A 98 -6.76 4.71 -2.18
C LEU A 98 -8.25 4.49 -2.53
N VAL A 99 -9.04 5.55 -2.66
CA VAL A 99 -10.45 5.48 -3.09
C VAL A 99 -10.54 5.01 -4.56
N ILE A 100 -9.52 5.26 -5.37
CA ILE A 100 -9.56 5.00 -6.83
C ILE A 100 -9.35 3.53 -7.19
N SER A 101 -8.69 2.68 -6.38
CA SER A 101 -8.59 1.25 -6.72
C SER A 101 -8.25 0.31 -5.56
N GLU A 102 -8.87 -0.88 -5.58
CA GLU A 102 -8.55 -2.03 -4.70
C GLU A 102 -7.06 -2.43 -4.78
N HIS A 103 -6.42 -2.25 -5.93
CA HIS A 103 -4.98 -2.51 -6.08
C HIS A 103 -4.11 -1.53 -5.28
N ASN A 104 -4.49 -0.25 -5.22
CA ASN A 104 -3.78 0.77 -4.45
C ASN A 104 -3.91 0.51 -2.95
N LYS A 105 -5.13 0.20 -2.51
CA LYS A 105 -5.45 -0.26 -1.16
C LYS A 105 -4.60 -1.45 -0.74
N SER A 106 -4.60 -2.51 -1.57
CA SER A 106 -3.78 -3.70 -1.33
C SER A 106 -2.29 -3.37 -1.25
N ALA A 107 -1.77 -2.54 -2.17
CA ALA A 107 -0.36 -2.12 -2.15
C ALA A 107 0.02 -1.37 -0.86
N PHE A 108 -0.86 -0.51 -0.36
CA PHE A 108 -0.66 0.20 0.90
C PHE A 108 -0.60 -0.76 2.09
N VAL A 109 -1.57 -1.66 2.22
CA VAL A 109 -1.62 -2.64 3.33
C VAL A 109 -0.43 -3.58 3.29
N LYS A 110 0.00 -4.04 2.11
CA LYS A 110 1.23 -4.83 1.98
C LYS A 110 2.44 -4.07 2.49
N GLY A 111 2.60 -2.81 2.06
CA GLY A 111 3.65 -1.94 2.57
C GLY A 111 3.60 -1.80 4.08
N TRP A 112 2.40 -1.57 4.63
CA TRP A 112 2.18 -1.44 6.06
C TRP A 112 2.65 -2.65 6.87
N ILE A 113 2.25 -3.86 6.47
CA ILE A 113 2.66 -5.10 7.13
C ILE A 113 4.19 -5.26 7.08
N GLU A 114 4.80 -5.01 5.93
CA GLU A 114 6.26 -5.05 5.78
C GLU A 114 6.95 -4.06 6.73
N GLY A 115 6.39 -2.85 6.90
CA GLY A 115 6.90 -1.84 7.81
C GLY A 115 6.82 -2.25 9.28
N VAL A 116 5.66 -2.79 9.69
CA VAL A 116 5.47 -3.32 11.05
C VAL A 116 6.43 -4.47 11.35
N LEU A 117 6.54 -5.43 10.42
CA LEU A 117 7.40 -6.60 10.59
C LEU A 117 8.89 -6.24 10.56
N SER A 118 9.28 -5.17 9.86
CA SER A 118 10.65 -4.63 9.94
C SER A 118 11.00 -4.26 11.39
N VAL A 119 10.16 -3.46 12.03
CA VAL A 119 10.37 -3.05 13.43
C VAL A 119 10.36 -4.26 14.36
N TRP A 120 9.45 -5.21 14.11
CA TRP A 120 9.39 -6.45 14.88
C TRP A 120 10.68 -7.27 14.83
N ASN A 121 11.24 -7.43 13.63
CA ASN A 121 12.51 -8.12 13.45
C ASN A 121 13.67 -7.37 14.12
N ASP A 122 13.69 -6.04 14.05
CA ASP A 122 14.70 -5.22 14.71
C ASP A 122 14.66 -5.41 16.24
N ILE A 123 13.46 -5.44 16.83
CA ILE A 123 13.26 -5.71 18.26
C ILE A 123 13.75 -7.13 18.62
N LYS A 124 13.35 -8.15 17.85
CA LYS A 124 13.81 -9.53 18.07
C LYS A 124 15.33 -9.64 18.03
N ASN A 125 15.96 -8.98 17.06
CA ASN A 125 17.41 -8.99 16.91
C ASN A 125 18.10 -8.34 18.11
N GLN A 126 17.58 -7.20 18.60
CA GLN A 126 18.11 -6.53 19.78
C GLN A 126 18.01 -7.40 21.04
N VAL A 127 16.85 -8.02 21.27
CA VAL A 127 16.64 -8.92 22.42
C VAL A 127 17.60 -10.12 22.35
N ASN A 128 17.75 -10.75 21.18
CA ASN A 128 18.65 -11.88 20.99
C ASN A 128 20.14 -11.50 21.16
N THR A 129 20.52 -10.24 20.91
CA THR A 129 21.89 -9.75 21.14
C THR A 129 22.20 -9.38 22.60
N THR A 130 21.18 -9.14 23.43
CA THR A 130 21.37 -8.82 24.87
C THR A 130 21.52 -10.04 25.77
N ASP A 131 21.35 -11.25 25.25
CA ASP A 131 21.54 -12.53 25.97
C ASP A 131 22.97 -13.11 25.84
N LEU A 132 23.97 -12.28 25.49
CA LEU A 132 25.41 -12.60 25.43
C LEU A 132 26.22 -11.73 26.40
#